data_AF-A0A519DAJ8-F1
#
_entry.id   AF-A0A519DAJ8-F1
#
_cell.length_a   1.000
_cell.length_b   1.000
_cell.length_c   1.000
_cell.angle_alpha   90.00
_cell.angle_beta   90.00
_cell.angle_gamma   90.00
#
_symmetry.space_group_name_H-M   'P 1'
#
loop_
_entity.id
_entity.type
_entity.pdbx_description
1 polymer ?
#
loop_
_entity_poly.entity_id
_entity_poly.type
_entity_poly.pdbx_seq_one_letter_code
_entity_poly.pdbx_strand_id
1 'polypeptide(L)'
;MLNDSDPQWETIGCIYVDAGLCWLGDPCYIMGDEASSRVKDWGKFVEALHKGSGTSAPLGEGVGVAVSTGWGDGKYPVEVKRRAGRVAEVRIVFIAEGEE
;
A
#
# COMPACT_ATOMS: atom_id res chain seq x y z
N MET A 1 -2.95 28.81 -22.35
CA MET A 1 -3.39 28.48 -20.99
C MET A 1 -3.69 26.99 -20.99
N LEU A 2 -2.91 26.18 -20.28
CA LEU A 2 -3.24 24.75 -20.13
C LEU A 2 -4.36 24.68 -19.08
N ASN A 3 -5.45 24.00 -19.41
CA ASN A 3 -6.55 23.78 -18.46
C ASN A 3 -5.99 23.03 -17.24
N ASP A 4 -5.89 23.73 -16.11
CA ASP A 4 -5.74 23.14 -14.77
C ASP A 4 -7.11 22.56 -14.35
N SER A 5 -7.62 21.57 -15.09
CA SER A 5 -8.67 20.72 -14.52
C SER A 5 -8.06 19.99 -13.33
N ASP A 6 -8.70 20.08 -12.16
CA ASP A 6 -8.25 19.39 -10.96
C ASP A 6 -7.88 17.93 -11.30
N PRO A 7 -6.70 17.45 -10.88
CA PRO A 7 -6.27 16.14 -11.32
C PRO A 7 -7.21 15.08 -10.78
N GLN A 8 -7.76 14.25 -11.68
CA GLN A 8 -8.74 13.23 -11.34
C GLN A 8 -8.05 11.92 -10.91
N TRP A 9 -8.77 11.13 -10.11
CA TRP A 9 -8.38 9.77 -9.78
C TRP A 9 -8.65 8.86 -10.97
N GLU A 10 -7.63 8.11 -11.38
CA GLU A 10 -7.67 7.12 -12.46
C GLU A 10 -7.44 5.74 -11.84
N THR A 11 -8.38 4.81 -11.99
CA THR A 11 -8.15 3.40 -11.62
C THR A 11 -7.18 2.76 -12.60
N ILE A 12 -6.03 2.32 -12.10
CA ILE A 12 -4.96 1.70 -12.91
C ILE A 12 -4.91 0.18 -12.77
N GLY A 13 -5.68 -0.38 -11.84
CA GLY A 13 -5.72 -1.82 -11.60
C GLY A 13 -6.24 -2.15 -10.22
N CYS A 14 -5.83 -3.30 -9.70
CA CYS A 14 -6.22 -3.81 -8.39
C CYS A 14 -5.09 -4.63 -7.77
N ILE A 15 -5.06 -4.70 -6.45
CA ILE A 15 -4.28 -5.69 -5.71
C ILE A 15 -5.19 -6.82 -5.22
N TYR A 16 -4.66 -8.04 -5.21
CA TYR A 16 -5.28 -9.20 -4.59
C TYR A 16 -4.56 -9.45 -3.26
N VAL A 17 -5.34 -9.68 -2.21
CA VAL A 17 -4.86 -9.81 -0.83
C VAL A 17 -5.41 -11.12 -0.25
N ASP A 18 -4.53 -11.90 0.37
CA ASP A 18 -4.80 -13.24 0.92
C ASP A 18 -4.21 -13.42 2.34
N ALA A 19 -3.82 -12.30 2.96
CA ALA A 19 -3.27 -12.26 4.32
C ALA A 19 -3.86 -11.11 5.16
N GLY A 20 -4.91 -10.45 4.65
CA GLY A 20 -5.46 -9.22 5.23
C GLY A 20 -4.46 -8.06 5.37
N LEU A 21 -3.39 -8.07 4.56
CA LEU A 21 -2.20 -7.23 4.71
C LEU A 21 -1.78 -6.61 3.38
N CYS A 22 -1.54 -5.31 3.36
CA CYS A 22 -0.90 -4.62 2.25
C CYS A 22 0.38 -3.90 2.72
N TRP A 23 1.47 -4.04 1.95
CA TRP A 23 2.74 -3.35 2.18
C TRP A 23 2.94 -2.25 1.13
N LEU A 24 3.29 -1.05 1.59
CA LEU A 24 3.67 0.09 0.76
C LEU A 24 5.13 0.46 1.08
N GLY A 25 6.03 0.09 0.17
CA GLY A 25 7.46 0.38 0.26
C GLY A 25 8.18 -0.11 -0.99
N ASP A 26 9.41 0.36 -1.21
CA ASP A 26 10.20 -0.05 -2.36
C ASP A 26 10.72 -1.49 -2.16
N PRO A 27 10.39 -2.43 -3.07
CA PRO A 27 10.81 -3.82 -2.94
C PRO A 27 12.32 -3.99 -2.85
N CYS A 28 13.14 -3.07 -3.38
CA CYS A 28 14.60 -3.15 -3.28
C CYS A 28 15.13 -3.14 -1.84
N TYR A 29 14.38 -2.62 -0.86
CA TYR A 29 14.79 -2.67 0.55
C TYR A 29 14.50 -4.00 1.23
N ILE A 30 13.62 -4.84 0.66
CA ILE A 30 13.10 -6.05 1.33
C ILE A 30 13.30 -7.33 0.51
N MET A 31 13.43 -7.22 -0.80
CA MET A 31 13.56 -8.34 -1.74
C MET A 31 15.02 -8.49 -2.20
N GLY A 32 15.46 -9.75 -2.32
CA GLY A 32 16.83 -10.08 -2.70
C GLY A 32 17.76 -10.30 -1.51
N ASP A 33 18.88 -10.96 -1.75
CA ASP A 33 19.81 -11.40 -0.70
C ASP A 33 20.56 -10.22 -0.05
N GLU A 34 20.76 -9.14 -0.80
CA GLU A 34 21.47 -7.93 -0.36
C GLU A 34 20.54 -6.83 0.18
N ALA A 35 19.24 -7.11 0.35
CA ALA A 35 18.27 -6.14 0.84
C ALA A 35 18.60 -5.71 2.28
N SER A 36 18.77 -4.40 2.50
CA SER A 36 19.17 -3.83 3.79
C SER A 36 18.17 -4.11 4.92
N SER A 37 16.89 -4.24 4.56
CA SER A 37 15.78 -4.49 5.47
C SER A 37 15.04 -5.79 5.11
N ARG A 38 15.78 -6.79 4.59
CA ARG A 38 15.23 -8.08 4.18
C ARG A 38 14.32 -8.69 5.26
N VAL A 39 13.12 -9.13 4.84
CA VAL A 39 12.22 -9.89 5.70
C VAL A 39 12.80 -11.30 5.88
N LYS A 40 13.27 -11.60 7.09
CA LYS A 40 13.86 -12.90 7.44
C LYS A 40 12.83 -13.90 7.96
N ASP A 41 11.72 -13.41 8.49
CA ASP A 41 10.67 -14.18 9.13
C ASP A 41 9.32 -13.54 8.79
N TRP A 42 8.53 -14.25 8.00
CA TRP A 42 7.21 -13.80 7.56
C TRP A 42 6.22 -13.70 8.73
N GLY A 43 6.25 -14.65 9.67
CA GLY A 43 5.34 -14.67 10.81
C GLY A 43 5.52 -13.43 11.69
N LYS A 44 6.77 -13.08 12.00
CA LYS A 44 7.08 -11.86 12.77
C LYS A 44 6.68 -10.58 12.04
N PHE A 45 6.82 -10.56 10.72
CA PHE A 45 6.39 -9.42 9.90
C PHE A 45 4.88 -9.22 9.98
N VAL A 46 4.10 -10.30 9.88
CA VAL A 46 2.63 -10.27 10.02
C VAL A 46 2.21 -9.95 11.46
N GLU A 47 2.88 -10.47 12.48
CA GLU A 47 2.59 -10.15 13.88
C GLU A 47 2.79 -8.66 14.20
N ALA A 48 3.74 -8.00 13.55
CA ALA A 48 4.00 -6.58 13.75
C ALA A 48 2.83 -5.67 13.31
N LEU A 49 1.94 -6.16 12.45
CA LEU A 49 0.68 -5.47 12.10
C LEU A 49 -0.41 -5.63 13.15
N HIS A 50 -0.54 -6.83 13.72
CA HIS A 50 -1.60 -7.16 14.67
C HIS A 50 -1.44 -6.48 16.04
N LYS A 51 -0.31 -5.80 16.27
CA LYS A 51 -0.02 -5.07 17.51
C LYS A 51 -0.53 -3.62 17.50
N GLY A 52 -1.17 -3.16 16.43
CA GLY A 52 -1.58 -1.76 16.24
C GLY A 52 -3.03 -1.57 15.78
N SER A 53 -3.37 -0.34 15.39
CA SER A 53 -4.70 0.08 14.90
C SER A 53 -4.91 -0.22 13.41
N GLY A 54 -4.37 -1.34 12.91
CA GLY A 54 -4.42 -1.69 11.49
C GLY A 54 -3.36 -0.99 10.61
N THR A 55 -2.37 -0.31 11.19
CA THR A 55 -1.20 0.22 10.45
C THR A 55 0.08 0.03 11.28
N SER A 56 1.22 -0.21 10.63
CA SER A 56 2.53 -0.32 11.29
C SER A 56 3.70 -0.09 10.33
N ALA A 57 4.89 0.16 10.88
CA ALA A 57 6.16 0.19 10.14
C ALA A 57 7.04 -1.00 10.60
N PRO A 58 6.74 -2.24 10.18
CA PRO A 58 7.30 -3.47 10.78
C PRO A 58 8.82 -3.62 10.64
N LEU A 59 9.44 -2.88 9.72
CA LEU A 59 10.87 -2.91 9.44
C LEU A 59 11.59 -1.60 9.82
N GLY A 60 10.91 -0.71 10.57
CA GLY A 60 11.40 0.61 10.93
C GLY A 60 10.89 1.73 10.01
N GLU A 61 10.99 2.96 10.50
CA GLU A 61 10.56 4.16 9.78
C GLU A 61 11.33 4.34 8.46
N GLY A 62 10.63 4.76 7.40
CA GLY A 62 11.23 5.06 6.10
C GLY A 62 11.49 3.87 5.18
N VAL A 63 11.40 2.63 5.68
CA VAL A 63 11.53 1.41 4.83
C VAL A 63 10.21 1.11 4.09
N GLY A 64 9.10 1.30 4.78
CA GLY A 64 7.76 1.15 4.25
C GLY A 64 6.73 0.95 5.36
N VAL A 65 5.47 0.96 4.97
CA VAL A 65 4.33 0.89 5.88
C VAL A 65 3.50 -0.32 5.52
N ALA A 66 3.05 -1.05 6.53
CA ALA A 66 2.10 -2.13 6.38
C ALA A 66 0.74 -1.68 6.92
N VAL A 67 -0.33 -2.05 6.25
CA VAL A 67 -1.71 -1.73 6.63
C VAL A 67 -2.59 -2.98 6.56
N SER A 68 -3.54 -3.10 7.49
CA SER A 68 -4.63 -4.06 7.35
C SER A 68 -5.56 -3.61 6.24
N THR A 69 -6.00 -4.54 5.42
CA THR A 69 -6.97 -4.26 4.36
C THR A 69 -8.39 -4.28 4.89
N GLY A 70 -9.33 -3.66 4.17
CA GLY A 70 -10.67 -3.30 4.66
C GLY A 70 -11.41 -4.45 5.37
N TRP A 71 -11.75 -5.49 4.61
CA TRP A 71 -12.44 -6.68 5.12
C TRP A 71 -11.52 -7.92 5.17
N GLY A 72 -10.21 -7.69 5.22
CA GLY A 72 -9.20 -8.75 5.07
C GLY A 72 -8.97 -9.11 3.61
N ASP A 73 -9.08 -10.38 3.27
CA ASP A 73 -8.75 -10.90 1.93
C ASP A 73 -9.72 -10.40 0.88
N GLY A 74 -9.23 -10.21 -0.35
CA GLY A 74 -10.06 -9.71 -1.44
C GLY A 74 -9.30 -9.01 -2.55
N LYS A 75 -10.07 -8.25 -3.33
CA LYS A 75 -9.59 -7.50 -4.50
C LYS A 75 -9.89 -6.02 -4.32
N TYR A 76 -8.86 -5.20 -4.22
CA TYR A 76 -8.98 -3.78 -3.91
C TYR A 76 -8.46 -2.92 -5.06
N PRO A 77 -9.22 -1.93 -5.56
CA PRO A 77 -8.78 -1.10 -6.67
C PRO A 77 -7.64 -0.15 -6.25
N VAL A 78 -6.73 0.08 -7.20
CA VAL A 78 -5.62 1.02 -7.08
C VAL A 78 -5.86 2.18 -8.01
N GLU A 79 -5.81 3.38 -7.46
CA GLU A 79 -6.05 4.62 -8.17
C GLU A 79 -4.84 5.53 -8.08
N VAL A 80 -4.59 6.29 -9.14
CA VAL A 80 -3.54 7.31 -9.16
C VAL A 80 -4.09 8.67 -9.51
N LYS A 81 -3.40 9.68 -9.00
CA LYS A 81 -3.56 11.06 -9.42
C LYS A 81 -2.30 11.47 -10.18
N ARG A 82 -2.46 12.02 -11.39
CA ARG A 82 -1.32 12.45 -12.22
C ARG A 82 -1.17 13.96 -12.24
N ARG A 83 0.07 14.45 -12.20
CA ARG A 83 0.43 15.86 -12.41
C ARG A 83 1.55 15.94 -13.44
N ALA A 84 1.31 16.69 -14.52
CA ALA A 84 2.26 16.82 -15.64
C ALA A 84 2.76 15.47 -16.17
N GLY A 85 1.85 14.50 -16.36
CA GLY A 85 2.16 13.16 -16.89
C GLY A 85 2.82 12.19 -15.91
N ARG A 86 3.16 12.63 -14.69
CA ARG A 86 3.77 11.79 -13.65
C ARG A 86 2.73 11.40 -12.60
N VAL A 87 2.89 10.22 -12.00
CA VAL A 87 2.13 9.82 -10.80
C VAL A 87 2.55 10.77 -9.68
N ALA A 88 1.57 11.49 -9.12
CA ALA A 88 1.76 12.41 -8.00
C ALA A 88 1.26 11.78 -6.69
N GLU A 89 0.17 11.02 -6.77
CA GLU A 89 -0.42 10.31 -5.63
C GLU A 89 -0.93 8.94 -6.08
N VAL A 90 -0.95 7.99 -5.16
CA VAL A 90 -1.57 6.67 -5.32
C VAL A 90 -2.40 6.37 -4.09
N ARG A 91 -3.56 5.74 -4.27
CA ARG A 91 -4.37 5.21 -3.18
C ARG A 91 -4.88 3.81 -3.53
N ILE A 92 -5.09 3.02 -2.50
CA ILE A 92 -5.77 1.73 -2.58
C ILE A 92 -7.08 1.91 -1.82
N VAL A 93 -8.20 1.62 -2.46
CA VAL A 93 -9.52 1.81 -1.84
C VAL A 93 -9.91 0.51 -1.15
N PHE A 94 -9.75 0.47 0.17
CA PHE A 94 -10.08 -0.71 0.97
C PHE A 94 -11.56 -0.80 1.34
N ILE A 95 -12.20 0.34 1.58
CA ILE A 95 -13.63 0.47 1.88
C ILE A 95 -14.14 1.62 1.02
N ALA A 96 -15.16 1.39 0.20
CA ALA A 96 -15.70 2.41 -0.68
C ALA A 96 -16.58 3.42 0.09
N GLU A 97 -16.72 4.63 -0.44
CA GLU A 97 -17.64 5.61 0.13
C GLU A 97 -19.08 5.06 0.11
N GLY A 98 -19.70 4.98 1.29
CA GLY A 98 -21.06 4.46 1.45
C GLY A 98 -21.16 2.97 1.84
N GLU A 99 -20.03 2.29 2.03
CA GLU A 99 -19.98 0.97 2.65
C GLU A 99 -19.61 1.12 4.14
N GLU A 100 -20.53 0.73 5.04
CA GLU A 100 -20.31 0.62 6.50
C GLU A 100 -19.85 -0.78 6.90
#